data_AF-A0AAJ0UG27-F1
#
_entry.id   AF-A0AAJ0UG27-F1
#
_cell.length_a   1.000
_cell.length_b   1.000
_cell.length_c   1.000
_cell.angle_alpha   90.00
_cell.angle_beta   90.00
_cell.angle_gamma   90.00
#
_symmetry.space_group_name_H-M   'P 1'
#
loop_
_entity.id
_entity.type
_entity.pdbx_description
1 polymer ?
#
loop_
_entity_poly.entity_id
_entity_poly.type
_entity_poly.pdbx_seq_one_letter_code
_entity_poly.pdbx_strand_id
1 'polypeptide(L)'
;MSQLAELLDRIKHPRAAEVHGLSVLLRTSPQQALAQLDGNDWWAGAGSLAAETMADHPELPAAHWQQEVREFRTLMIEIGEALRAQGVRNPGIDSWLLAFSNWNASEV
;
A
#
# COMPACT_ATOMS: atom_id res chain seq x y z
N MET A 1 3.28 8.84 1.76
CA MET A 1 2.12 8.64 2.67
C MET A 1 0.91 9.49 2.31
N SER A 2 1.02 10.82 2.17
CA SER A 2 -0.12 11.64 1.69
C SER A 2 -0.65 11.17 0.32
N GLN A 3 0.25 10.85 -0.61
CA GLN A 3 -0.12 10.31 -1.92
C GLN A 3 -0.89 8.98 -1.85
N LEU A 4 -0.51 8.09 -0.93
CA LEU A 4 -1.23 6.82 -0.74
C LEU A 4 -2.64 7.08 -0.19
N ALA A 5 -2.78 7.99 0.77
CA ALA A 5 -4.09 8.35 1.32
C ALA A 5 -4.99 8.98 0.26
N GLU A 6 -4.45 9.90 -0.54
CA GLU A 6 -5.16 10.54 -1.66
C GLU A 6 -5.59 9.51 -2.72
N LEU A 7 -4.74 8.54 -3.06
CA LEU A 7 -5.09 7.45 -3.96
C LEU A 7 -6.25 6.64 -3.42
N LEU A 8 -6.16 6.22 -2.15
CA LEU A 8 -7.21 5.46 -1.50
C LEU A 8 -8.54 6.23 -1.44
N ASP A 9 -8.50 7.55 -1.28
CA ASP A 9 -9.70 8.40 -1.40
C ASP A 9 -10.29 8.37 -2.81
N ARG A 10 -9.46 8.47 -3.87
CA ARG A 10 -9.93 8.44 -5.27
C ARG A 10 -10.66 7.14 -5.60
N ILE A 11 -10.17 6.02 -5.09
CA ILE A 11 -10.80 4.71 -5.25
C ILE A 11 -11.83 4.39 -4.15
N LYS A 12 -12.14 5.35 -3.26
CA LYS A 12 -13.09 5.21 -2.15
C LYS A 12 -12.80 4.01 -1.23
N HIS A 13 -11.53 3.68 -1.05
CA HIS A 13 -11.12 2.57 -0.20
C HIS A 13 -11.48 2.87 1.27
N PRO A 14 -12.08 1.92 2.01
CA PRO A 14 -12.55 2.17 3.39
C PRO A 14 -11.41 2.54 4.35
N ARG A 15 -10.17 2.13 4.03
CA ARG A 15 -8.98 2.41 4.83
C ARG A 15 -8.31 3.75 4.53
N ALA A 16 -8.84 4.58 3.63
CA ALA A 16 -8.25 5.89 3.32
C ALA A 16 -8.07 6.77 4.58
N ALA A 17 -9.07 6.78 5.46
CA ALA A 17 -9.02 7.52 6.73
C ALA A 17 -7.92 7.01 7.68
N GLU A 18 -7.66 5.70 7.70
CA GLU A 18 -6.57 5.12 8.49
C GLU A 18 -5.20 5.60 7.99
N VAL A 19 -5.00 5.61 6.67
CA VAL A 19 -3.73 6.05 6.04
C VAL A 19 -3.50 7.55 6.21
N HIS A 20 -4.56 8.36 6.22
CA HIS A 20 -4.48 9.76 6.64
C HIS A 20 -3.99 9.90 8.08
N GLY A 21 -4.55 9.11 9.00
CA GLY A 21 -4.12 9.07 10.40
C GLY A 21 -2.65 8.69 10.55
N LEU A 22 -2.18 7.72 9.76
CA LEU A 22 -0.78 7.30 9.77
C LEU A 22 0.17 8.40 9.29
N SER A 23 -0.25 9.25 8.35
CA SER A 23 0.53 10.42 7.90
C SER A 23 0.73 11.45 9.02
N VAL A 24 -0.26 11.61 9.91
CA VAL A 24 -0.13 12.41 11.12
C VAL A 24 0.83 11.72 12.10
N LEU A 25 0.66 10.41 12.32
CA LEU A 25 1.45 9.63 13.26
C LEU A 25 2.94 9.61 12.88
N LEU A 26 3.29 9.57 11.59
CA LEU A 26 4.68 9.67 11.14
C LEU A 26 5.37 10.97 11.58
N ARG A 27 4.62 12.06 11.74
CA ARG A 27 5.18 13.36 12.17
C ARG A 27 5.32 13.44 13.68
N THR A 28 4.40 12.82 14.43
CA THR A 28 4.33 12.95 15.89
C THR A 28 5.00 11.80 16.63
N SER A 29 5.02 10.60 16.05
CA SER A 29 5.57 9.37 16.63
C SER A 29 6.06 8.41 15.53
N PRO A 30 7.18 8.75 14.86
CA PRO A 30 7.67 8.02 13.70
C PRO A 30 7.87 6.52 13.95
N GLN A 31 8.42 6.14 15.11
CA GLN A 31 8.67 4.74 15.45
C GLN A 31 7.37 3.92 15.56
N GLN A 32 6.31 4.52 16.11
CA GLN A 32 5.01 3.86 16.21
C GLN A 32 4.37 3.71 14.83
N ALA A 33 4.48 4.74 13.98
CA ALA A 33 3.98 4.65 12.61
C ALA A 33 4.73 3.60 11.78
N LEU A 34 6.06 3.51 11.94
CA LEU A 34 6.87 2.48 11.29
C LEU A 34 6.49 1.07 11.75
N ALA A 35 6.24 0.88 13.05
CA ALA A 35 5.77 -0.41 13.58
C ALA A 35 4.38 -0.79 13.02
N GLN A 36 3.49 0.19 12.83
CA GLN A 36 2.18 -0.05 12.22
C GLN A 36 2.31 -0.38 10.72
N LEU A 37 3.18 0.34 10.01
CA LEU A 37 3.51 0.06 8.61
C LEU A 37 4.13 -1.32 8.41
N ASP A 38 4.92 -1.82 9.36
CA ASP A 38 5.45 -3.18 9.35
C ASP A 38 4.39 -4.25 9.72
N GLY A 39 3.21 -3.84 10.14
CA GLY A 39 2.16 -4.77 10.59
C GLY A 39 1.61 -5.66 9.49
N ASN A 40 1.10 -6.82 9.88
CA ASN A 40 0.39 -7.73 8.97
C ASN A 40 -0.83 -7.07 8.32
N ASP A 41 -1.46 -6.12 9.00
CA ASP A 41 -2.58 -5.35 8.45
C ASP A 41 -2.21 -4.60 7.16
N TRP A 42 -0.93 -4.42 6.86
CA TRP A 42 -0.45 -3.81 5.62
C TRP A 42 -0.05 -4.84 4.56
N TRP A 43 0.54 -5.97 4.98
CA TRP A 43 1.26 -6.87 4.07
C TRP A 43 0.86 -8.34 4.10
N ALA A 44 0.08 -8.82 5.07
CA ALA A 44 -0.14 -10.25 5.25
C ALA A 44 -1.61 -10.61 5.48
N GLY A 45 -2.07 -11.59 4.71
CA GLY A 45 -3.45 -12.10 4.77
C GLY A 45 -4.41 -11.34 3.84
N ALA A 46 -5.60 -11.92 3.66
CA ALA A 46 -6.61 -11.41 2.73
C ALA A 46 -7.22 -10.06 3.16
N GLY A 47 -7.10 -9.67 4.44
CA GLY A 47 -7.51 -8.36 4.96
C GLY A 47 -6.36 -7.35 5.07
N SER A 48 -5.20 -7.65 4.49
CA SER A 48 -4.12 -6.67 4.44
C SER A 48 -4.44 -5.58 3.43
N LEU A 49 -3.93 -4.36 3.65
CA LEU A 49 -4.14 -3.24 2.73
C LEU A 49 -3.71 -3.61 1.30
N ALA A 50 -2.57 -4.30 1.18
CA ALA A 50 -2.08 -4.82 -0.09
C ALA A 50 -3.06 -5.78 -0.77
N ALA A 51 -3.65 -6.73 -0.04
CA ALA A 51 -4.62 -7.67 -0.60
C ALA A 51 -5.95 -7.01 -0.96
N GLU A 52 -6.50 -6.20 -0.04
CA GLU A 52 -7.80 -5.54 -0.21
C GLU A 52 -7.80 -4.59 -1.41
N THR A 53 -6.71 -3.83 -1.59
CA THR A 53 -6.63 -2.87 -2.69
C THR A 53 -6.47 -3.53 -4.05
N MET A 54 -6.06 -4.81 -4.11
CA MET A 54 -5.96 -5.56 -5.38
C MET A 54 -7.25 -6.27 -5.77
N ALA A 55 -8.29 -6.22 -4.95
CA ALA A 55 -9.60 -6.75 -5.31
C ALA A 55 -10.24 -5.91 -6.43
N ASP A 56 -11.02 -6.54 -7.32
CA ASP A 56 -11.69 -5.83 -8.41
C ASP A 56 -12.58 -4.70 -7.90
N HIS A 57 -12.52 -3.55 -8.58
CA HIS A 57 -13.34 -2.38 -8.28
C HIS A 57 -14.36 -2.12 -9.42
N PRO A 58 -15.47 -2.88 -9.51
CA PRO A 58 -16.38 -2.88 -10.66
C PRO A 58 -17.09 -1.55 -10.90
N GLU A 59 -17.16 -0.68 -9.90
CA GLU A 59 -17.77 0.65 -10.03
C GLU A 59 -16.90 1.66 -10.79
N LEU A 60 -15.61 1.39 -10.98
CA LEU A 60 -14.69 2.26 -11.70
C LEU A 60 -14.50 1.77 -13.15
N PRO A 61 -14.35 2.68 -14.13
CA PRO A 61 -13.94 2.29 -15.47
C PRO A 61 -12.63 1.49 -15.44
N ALA A 62 -12.57 0.37 -16.17
CA ALA A 62 -11.43 -0.55 -16.10
C ALA A 62 -10.06 0.12 -16.33
N ALA A 63 -9.96 1.03 -17.31
CA ALA A 63 -8.73 1.77 -17.58
C ALA A 63 -8.32 2.68 -16.41
N HIS A 64 -9.30 3.31 -15.76
CA HIS A 64 -9.06 4.14 -14.58
C HIS A 64 -8.62 3.27 -13.39
N TRP A 65 -9.30 2.13 -13.18
CA TRP A 65 -8.92 1.18 -12.13
C TRP A 65 -7.49 0.64 -12.31
N GLN A 66 -7.12 0.26 -13.53
CA GLN A 66 -5.76 -0.20 -13.83
C GLN A 66 -4.71 0.87 -13.54
N GLN A 67 -4.99 2.13 -13.88
CA GLN A 67 -4.09 3.24 -13.57
C GLN A 67 -3.90 3.41 -12.06
N GLU A 68 -4.99 3.42 -11.28
CA GLU A 68 -4.92 3.58 -9.82
C GLU A 68 -4.21 2.39 -9.15
N VAL A 69 -4.47 1.16 -9.60
CA VAL A 69 -3.78 -0.04 -9.09
C VAL A 69 -2.28 0.00 -9.40
N ARG A 70 -1.87 0.51 -10.56
CA ARG A 70 -0.45 0.71 -10.88
C ARG A 70 0.22 1.74 -9.98
N GLU A 71 -0.45 2.86 -9.73
CA GLU A 71 0.06 3.88 -8.81
C GLU A 71 0.14 3.35 -7.38
N PHE A 72 -0.87 2.61 -6.92
CA PHE A 72 -0.87 1.97 -5.60
C PHE A 72 0.31 1.02 -5.44
N ARG A 73 0.52 0.11 -6.40
CA ARG A 73 1.64 -0.84 -6.38
C ARG A 73 2.98 -0.13 -6.32
N THR A 74 3.13 0.97 -7.06
CA THR A 74 4.35 1.79 -7.05
C THR A 74 4.61 2.39 -5.66
N LEU A 75 3.59 3.00 -5.05
CA LEU A 75 3.70 3.58 -3.70
C LEU A 75 3.98 2.50 -2.63
N MET A 76 3.35 1.33 -2.74
CA MET A 76 3.61 0.21 -1.83
C MET A 76 5.04 -0.33 -2.00
N ILE A 77 5.58 -0.37 -3.23
CA ILE A 77 6.99 -0.73 -3.44
C ILE A 77 7.91 0.26 -2.72
N GLU A 78 7.71 1.55 -2.89
CA GLU A 78 8.51 2.58 -2.24
C GLU A 78 8.46 2.48 -0.70
N ILE A 79 7.27 2.25 -0.14
CA ILE A 79 7.09 2.06 1.32
C ILE A 79 7.80 0.79 1.79
N GLY A 80 7.61 -0.34 1.09
CA GLY A 80 8.22 -1.60 1.47
C GLY A 80 9.75 -1.55 1.44
N GLU A 81 10.34 -0.93 0.42
CA GLU A 81 11.80 -0.74 0.35
C GLU A 81 12.32 0.20 1.44
N ALA A 82 11.57 1.28 1.76
CA ALA A 82 11.91 2.16 2.86
C ALA A 82 11.87 1.46 4.23
N LEU A 83 10.95 0.50 4.43
CA LEU A 83 10.90 -0.34 5.63
C LEU A 83 12.09 -1.32 5.66
N ARG A 84 12.40 -1.99 4.55
CA ARG A 84 13.55 -2.91 4.46
C ARG A 84 14.87 -2.22 4.74
N ALA A 85 15.07 -1.00 4.23
CA ALA A 85 16.25 -0.19 4.51
C ALA A 85 16.44 0.11 6.02
N GLN A 86 15.36 0.10 6.79
CA GLN A 86 15.36 0.29 8.24
C GLN A 86 15.54 -1.01 9.04
N GLY A 87 15.78 -2.15 8.35
CA GLY A 87 16.04 -3.45 8.98
C GLY A 87 14.79 -4.23 9.39
N VAL A 88 13.62 -3.79 8.92
CA VAL A 88 12.32 -4.40 9.15
C VAL A 88 12.21 -5.76 8.43
N ARG A 89 11.48 -6.74 9.01
CA ARG A 89 11.48 -8.14 8.57
C ARG A 89 10.10 -8.79 8.38
N ASN A 90 9.01 -8.06 8.17
CA ASN A 90 7.74 -8.72 7.86
C ASN A 90 7.85 -9.50 6.53
N PRO A 91 7.64 -10.84 6.52
CA PRO A 91 7.77 -11.67 5.32
C PRO A 91 6.72 -11.36 4.24
N GLY A 92 5.59 -10.74 4.63
CA GLY A 92 4.59 -10.24 3.69
C GLY A 92 5.14 -9.13 2.79
N ILE A 93 6.07 -8.30 3.29
CA ILE A 93 6.69 -7.23 2.52
C ILE A 93 7.41 -7.80 1.31
N ASP A 94 8.32 -8.76 1.52
CA ASP A 94 9.10 -9.35 0.42
C ASP A 94 8.20 -10.02 -0.63
N SER A 95 7.12 -10.68 -0.18
CA SER A 95 6.15 -11.33 -1.07
C SER A 95 5.42 -10.32 -1.96
N TRP A 96 4.95 -9.22 -1.39
CA TRP A 96 4.25 -8.18 -2.15
C TRP A 96 5.17 -7.35 -3.02
N LEU A 97 6.39 -7.02 -2.56
CA LEU A 97 7.37 -6.31 -3.37
C LEU A 97 7.68 -7.06 -4.66
N LEU A 98 7.88 -8.37 -4.57
CA LEU A 98 8.12 -9.21 -5.75
C LEU A 98 6.89 -9.24 -6.67
N ALA A 99 5.69 -9.45 -6.11
CA ALA A 99 4.45 -9.48 -6.90
C ALA A 99 4.19 -8.16 -7.63
N PHE A 100 4.23 -7.03 -6.91
CA PHE A 100 4.00 -5.70 -7.45
C PHE A 100 5.03 -5.32 -8.52
N SER A 101 6.30 -5.63 -8.30
CA SER A 101 7.36 -5.36 -9.27
C SER A 101 7.13 -6.15 -10.56
N ASN A 102 6.79 -7.44 -10.45
CA ASN A 102 6.52 -8.28 -11.61
C ASN A 102 5.28 -7.83 -12.38
N TRP A 103 4.20 -7.47 -11.70
CA TRP A 103 2.98 -6.99 -12.35
C TRP A 103 3.20 -5.65 -13.06
N ASN A 104 3.85 -4.68 -12.39
CA ASN A 104 4.17 -3.39 -12.99
C ASN A 104 5.11 -3.51 -14.21
N ALA A 105 5.98 -4.53 -14.24
CA ALA A 105 6.87 -4.81 -15.37
C ALA A 105 6.17 -5.56 -16.52
N SER A 106 5.12 -6.34 -16.22
CA SER A 106 4.39 -7.15 -17.21
C SER A 106 3.25 -6.39 -17.88
N GLU A 107 2.77 -5.32 -17.26
CA GLU A 107 1.81 -4.38 -17.87
C GLU A 107 2.51 -3.55 -18.96
N VAL A 108 2.49 -4.10 -20.18
CA VAL A 108 2.86 -3.42 -21.43
C VAL A 108 1.62 -2.76 -22.03
#